data_AF-A0A844T7L8-F1
#
_entry.id   AF-A0A844T7L8-F1
#
_cell.length_a   1.000
_cell.length_b   1.000
_cell.length_c   1.000
_cell.angle_alpha   90.00
_cell.angle_beta   90.00
_cell.angle_gamma   90.00
#
_symmetry.space_group_name_H-M   'P 1'
#
loop_
_entity.id
_entity.type
_entity.pdbx_description
1 polymer ?
#
loop_
_entity_poly.entity_id
_entity_poly.type
_entity_poly.pdbx_seq_one_letter_code
_entity_poly.pdbx_strand_id
1 'polypeptide(L)'
;AMMFLKSRAPLVKQQTQTINALRSHLAELGIIAGAGRTKVEALVAIVRDVADIRLPTAARVALTAVADQIEAQADQIDKLERAIVAAAKTDKDMRRLTTIPGIGAITAATIKALVPDPGGFKSSRH
;
A
#
# COMPACT_ATOMS: atom_id res chain seq x y z
N ALA A 1 1.77 -13.12 -12.16
CA ALA A 1 1.50 -11.68 -11.98
C ALA A 1 0.07 -11.38 -11.53
N MET A 2 -0.97 -11.87 -12.23
CA MET A 2 -2.38 -11.53 -11.92
C MET A 2 -2.80 -11.88 -10.47
N MET A 3 -2.44 -13.07 -9.97
CA MET A 3 -2.76 -13.47 -8.60
C MET A 3 -2.13 -12.54 -7.56
N PHE A 4 -0.85 -12.16 -7.74
CA PHE A 4 -0.18 -11.18 -6.86
C PHE A 4 -0.87 -9.81 -6.89
N LEU A 5 -1.27 -9.32 -8.07
CA LEU A 5 -1.97 -8.05 -8.20
C LEU A 5 -3.35 -8.07 -7.51
N LYS A 6 -4.13 -9.14 -7.72
CA LYS A 6 -5.44 -9.33 -7.08
C LYS A 6 -5.33 -9.45 -5.57
N SER A 7 -4.31 -10.15 -5.05
CA SER A 7 -4.05 -10.25 -3.61
C SER A 7 -3.55 -8.94 -2.98
N ARG A 8 -2.80 -8.12 -3.72
CA ARG A 8 -2.31 -6.81 -3.24
C ARG A 8 -3.45 -5.82 -3.02
N ALA A 9 -4.43 -5.81 -3.91
CA ALA A 9 -5.52 -4.82 -3.90
C ALA A 9 -6.29 -4.72 -2.56
N PRO A 10 -6.80 -5.81 -1.95
CA PRO A 10 -7.47 -5.74 -0.65
C PRO A 10 -6.53 -5.30 0.46
N LEU A 11 -5.26 -5.75 0.47
CA LEU A 11 -4.29 -5.38 1.50
C LEU A 11 -4.00 -3.87 1.51
N VAL A 12 -3.85 -3.26 0.34
CA VAL A 12 -3.66 -1.79 0.23
C VAL A 12 -4.86 -1.02 0.77
N LYS A 13 -6.08 -1.51 0.51
CA LYS A 13 -7.32 -0.90 1.06
C LYS A 13 -7.36 -1.05 2.58
N GLN A 14 -7.07 -2.24 3.09
CA GLN A 14 -7.05 -2.52 4.52
C GLN A 14 -6.00 -1.66 5.24
N GLN A 15 -4.79 -1.54 4.68
CA GLN A 15 -3.74 -0.67 5.24
C GLN A 15 -4.21 0.79 5.31
N THR A 16 -4.87 1.28 4.26
CA THR A 16 -5.42 2.63 4.24
C THR A 16 -6.49 2.82 5.33
N GLN A 17 -7.36 1.82 5.52
CA GLN A 17 -8.36 1.84 6.58
C GLN A 17 -7.73 1.82 7.98
N THR A 18 -6.75 0.95 8.22
CA THR A 18 -6.06 0.85 9.52
C THR A 18 -5.28 2.13 9.85
N ILE A 19 -4.60 2.74 8.87
CA ILE A 19 -3.94 4.04 9.03
C ILE A 19 -4.95 5.13 9.43
N ASN A 20 -6.12 5.15 8.77
CA ASN A 20 -7.14 6.15 9.05
C ASN A 20 -7.76 5.95 10.44
N ALA A 21 -7.94 4.70 10.88
CA ALA A 21 -8.38 4.38 12.24
C ALA A 21 -7.35 4.87 13.28
N LEU A 22 -6.06 4.59 13.08
CA LEU A 22 -4.99 5.09 13.95
C LEU A 22 -5.01 6.62 14.05
N ARG A 23 -5.14 7.31 12.91
CA ARG A 23 -5.24 8.77 12.89
C ARG A 23 -6.48 9.28 13.64
N SER A 24 -7.63 8.62 13.49
CA SER A 24 -8.87 8.98 14.19
C SER A 24 -8.70 8.88 15.71
N HIS A 25 -8.17 7.75 16.21
CA HIS A 25 -7.95 7.56 17.64
C HIS A 25 -6.95 8.54 18.24
N LEU A 26 -5.89 8.87 17.51
CA LEU A 26 -4.96 9.91 17.96
C LEU A 26 -5.62 11.29 17.99
N ALA A 27 -6.49 11.61 17.01
CA ALA A 27 -7.24 12.86 17.00
C ALA A 27 -8.25 12.97 18.16
N GLU A 28 -8.89 11.86 18.55
CA GLU A 28 -9.77 11.79 19.74
C GLU A 28 -9.04 12.14 21.04
N LEU A 29 -7.72 11.95 21.06
CA LEU A 29 -6.84 12.29 22.19
C LEU A 29 -6.16 13.67 22.03
N GLY A 30 -6.57 14.46 21.05
CA GLY A 30 -6.00 15.79 20.78
C GLY A 30 -4.66 15.76 20.03
N ILE A 31 -4.21 14.59 19.57
CA ILE A 31 -2.97 14.42 18.82
C ILE A 31 -3.28 14.49 17.32
N ILE A 32 -3.17 15.70 16.75
CA ILE A 32 -3.46 15.94 15.33
C ILE A 32 -2.18 15.76 14.52
N ALA A 33 -2.13 14.69 13.73
CA ALA A 33 -1.08 14.46 12.74
C ALA A 33 -1.60 14.71 11.32
N GLY A 34 -0.78 15.32 10.47
CA GLY A 34 -1.19 15.68 9.10
C GLY A 34 -1.59 14.47 8.23
N ALA A 35 -2.29 14.74 7.13
CA ALA A 35 -2.67 13.73 6.13
C ALA A 35 -1.49 13.32 5.21
N GLY A 36 -1.36 12.01 4.89
CA GLY A 36 -0.38 11.46 3.92
C GLY A 36 0.28 10.13 4.35
N ARG A 37 0.80 9.34 3.38
CA ARG A 37 1.52 8.06 3.62
C ARG A 37 2.88 8.26 4.29
N THR A 38 3.63 9.30 3.91
CA THR A 38 4.89 9.71 4.55
C THR A 38 4.72 10.15 6.01
N LYS A 39 3.47 10.24 6.49
CA LYS A 39 3.13 10.59 7.87
C LYS A 39 2.71 9.38 8.70
N VAL A 40 2.64 8.18 8.12
CA VAL A 40 2.30 6.95 8.85
C VAL A 40 3.40 6.59 9.84
N GLU A 41 4.67 6.68 9.42
CA GLU A 41 5.83 6.48 10.30
C GLU A 41 5.80 7.45 11.49
N ALA A 42 5.40 8.70 11.27
CA ALA A 42 5.23 9.68 12.34
C ALA A 42 4.09 9.31 13.32
N LEU A 43 2.97 8.79 12.82
CA LEU A 43 1.87 8.29 13.67
C LEU A 43 2.32 7.11 14.53
N VAL A 44 3.03 6.16 13.91
CA VAL A 44 3.60 5.00 14.61
C VAL A 44 4.62 5.47 15.65
N ALA A 45 5.50 6.42 15.30
CA ALA A 45 6.51 6.95 16.23
C ALA A 45 5.87 7.55 17.49
N ILE A 46 4.76 8.29 17.37
CA ILE A 46 4.01 8.79 18.53
C ILE A 46 3.53 7.65 19.43
N VAL A 47 2.99 6.58 18.84
CA VAL A 47 2.53 5.40 19.60
C VAL A 47 3.70 4.68 20.29
N ARG A 48 4.88 4.63 19.65
CA ARG A 48 6.07 3.97 20.20
C ARG A 48 6.84 4.83 21.20
N ASP A 49 6.67 6.15 21.18
CA ASP A 49 7.37 7.06 22.10
C ASP A 49 6.78 6.99 23.50
N VAL A 50 7.38 6.15 24.35
CA VAL A 50 6.99 5.97 25.76
C VAL A 50 7.12 7.24 26.60
N ALA A 51 7.92 8.22 26.16
CA ALA A 51 8.08 9.50 26.85
C ALA A 51 6.96 10.50 26.48
N ASP A 52 6.17 10.23 25.44
CA ASP A 52 5.06 11.10 25.04
C ASP A 52 3.88 10.98 26.02
N ILE A 53 3.86 11.87 27.01
CA ILE A 53 2.83 11.90 28.05
C ILE A 53 1.42 12.24 27.53
N ARG A 54 1.29 12.74 26.29
CA ARG A 54 -0.01 13.10 25.71
C ARG A 54 -0.87 11.87 25.39
N LEU A 55 -0.23 10.70 25.25
CA LEU A 55 -0.90 9.44 24.95
C LEU A 55 -1.05 8.60 26.24
N PRO A 56 -2.28 8.44 26.78
CA PRO A 56 -2.50 7.64 27.97
C PRO A 56 -2.02 6.19 27.80
N THR A 57 -1.51 5.58 28.87
CA THR A 57 -0.94 4.22 28.84
C THR A 57 -1.88 3.19 28.23
N ALA A 58 -3.17 3.20 28.60
CA ALA A 58 -4.16 2.28 28.05
C ALA A 58 -4.35 2.45 26.53
N ALA A 59 -4.40 3.70 26.07
CA ALA A 59 -4.49 4.02 24.63
C ALA A 59 -3.20 3.60 23.90
N ARG A 60 -2.03 3.79 24.52
CA ARG A 60 -0.75 3.33 23.95
C ARG A 60 -0.72 1.83 23.72
N VAL A 61 -1.15 1.04 24.71
CA VAL A 61 -1.24 -0.42 24.58
C VAL A 61 -2.17 -0.82 23.44
N ALA A 62 -3.36 -0.20 23.36
CA ALA A 62 -4.31 -0.50 22.29
C ALA A 62 -3.81 -0.09 20.90
N LEU A 63 -3.27 1.12 20.75
CA LEU A 63 -2.80 1.64 19.47
C LEU A 63 -1.48 1.01 19.02
N THR A 64 -0.73 0.40 19.92
CA THR A 64 0.44 -0.43 19.58
C THR A 64 0.04 -1.59 18.68
N ALA A 65 -1.05 -2.30 18.99
CA ALA A 65 -1.56 -3.38 18.15
C ALA A 65 -1.97 -2.88 16.75
N VAL A 66 -2.52 -1.67 16.66
CA VAL A 66 -2.88 -1.04 15.39
C VAL A 66 -1.63 -0.68 14.58
N ALA A 67 -0.59 -0.15 15.23
CA ALA A 67 0.69 0.15 14.60
C ALA A 67 1.38 -1.14 14.08
N ASP A 68 1.43 -2.19 14.89
CA ASP A 68 1.96 -3.51 14.48
C ASP A 68 1.23 -4.05 13.24
N GLN A 69 -0.09 -3.88 13.18
CA GLN A 69 -0.89 -4.31 12.03
C GLN A 69 -0.54 -3.52 10.76
N ILE A 70 -0.32 -2.20 10.86
CA ILE A 70 0.07 -1.35 9.73
C ILE A 70 1.42 -1.80 9.16
N GLU A 71 2.39 -2.05 10.03
CA GLU A 71 3.73 -2.53 9.68
C GLU A 71 3.66 -3.90 8.99
N ALA A 72 2.92 -4.85 9.58
CA ALA A 72 2.74 -6.19 8.99
C ALA A 72 2.06 -6.14 7.61
N GLN A 73 1.07 -5.27 7.42
CA GLN A 73 0.43 -5.07 6.12
C GLN A 73 1.38 -4.45 5.11
N ALA A 74 2.23 -3.49 5.53
CA ALA A 74 3.24 -2.89 4.66
C ALA A 74 4.20 -3.97 4.13
N ASP A 75 4.72 -4.82 5.02
CA ASP A 75 5.61 -5.92 4.65
C ASP A 75 4.96 -6.91 3.67
N GLN A 76 3.69 -7.23 3.87
CA GLN A 76 2.94 -8.11 2.97
C GLN A 76 2.73 -7.49 1.59
N ILE A 77 2.37 -6.20 1.53
CA ILE A 77 2.23 -5.45 0.28
C ILE A 77 3.56 -5.43 -0.47
N ASP A 78 4.65 -5.10 0.22
CA ASP A 78 5.99 -5.05 -0.35
C ASP A 78 6.45 -6.40 -0.90
N LYS A 79 6.17 -7.50 -0.21
CA LYS A 79 6.44 -8.85 -0.70
C LYS A 79 5.71 -9.12 -2.02
N LEU A 80 4.43 -8.75 -2.11
CA LEU A 80 3.65 -8.91 -3.33
C LEU A 80 4.15 -8.00 -4.47
N GLU A 81 4.54 -6.77 -4.16
CA GLU A 81 5.12 -5.84 -5.14
C GLU A 81 6.44 -6.36 -5.71
N ARG A 82 7.34 -6.87 -4.86
CA ARG A 82 8.58 -7.52 -5.28
C ARG A 82 8.30 -8.73 -6.18
N ALA A 83 7.31 -9.55 -5.85
CA ALA A 83 6.90 -10.67 -6.69
C ALA A 83 6.32 -10.23 -8.05
N ILE A 84 5.58 -9.11 -8.10
CA ILE A 84 5.08 -8.51 -9.35
C ILE A 84 6.25 -8.03 -10.21
N VAL A 85 7.23 -7.32 -9.62
CA VAL A 85 8.43 -6.85 -10.31
C VAL A 85 9.23 -8.04 -10.87
N ALA A 86 9.41 -9.10 -10.09
CA ALA A 86 10.11 -10.30 -10.56
C ALA A 86 9.37 -10.96 -11.73
N ALA A 87 8.04 -11.13 -11.62
CA ALA A 87 7.23 -11.69 -12.70
C ALA A 87 7.26 -10.81 -13.97
N ALA A 88 7.34 -9.48 -13.81
CA ALA A 88 7.46 -8.56 -14.93
C ALA A 88 8.75 -8.79 -15.74
N LYS A 89 9.86 -9.17 -15.10
CA LYS A 89 11.15 -9.41 -15.79
C LYS A 89 11.16 -10.67 -16.66
N THR A 90 10.26 -11.61 -16.42
CA THR A 90 10.19 -12.86 -17.21
C THR A 90 9.11 -12.83 -18.29
N ASP A 91 8.21 -11.84 -18.24
CA ASP A 91 7.07 -11.71 -19.14
C ASP A 91 7.35 -10.69 -20.26
N LYS A 92 7.33 -11.14 -21.52
CA LYS A 92 7.70 -10.30 -22.68
C LYS A 92 6.79 -9.07 -22.84
N ASP A 93 5.49 -9.21 -22.60
CA ASP A 93 4.54 -8.11 -22.77
C ASP A 93 4.69 -7.09 -21.64
N MET A 94 4.83 -7.58 -20.39
CA MET A 94 5.04 -6.69 -19.25
C MET A 94 6.37 -5.95 -19.36
N ARG A 95 7.45 -6.60 -19.83
CA ARG A 95 8.72 -5.92 -20.12
C ARG A 95 8.56 -4.81 -21.15
N ARG A 96 7.88 -5.10 -22.26
CA ARG A 96 7.60 -4.10 -23.31
C ARG A 96 6.79 -2.93 -22.77
N LEU A 97 5.80 -3.19 -21.92
CA LEU A 97 5.04 -2.12 -21.27
C LEU A 97 5.92 -1.26 -20.35
N THR A 98 6.85 -1.88 -19.60
CA THR A 98 7.75 -1.13 -18.69
C THR A 98 8.79 -0.26 -19.39
N THR A 99 9.02 -0.40 -20.70
CA THR A 99 9.90 0.52 -21.44
C THR A 99 9.23 1.83 -21.79
N ILE A 100 7.91 1.95 -21.61
CA ILE A 100 7.17 3.19 -21.84
C ILE A 100 7.42 4.14 -20.65
N PRO A 101 7.84 5.41 -20.89
CA PRO A 101 8.01 6.38 -19.82
C PRO A 101 6.76 6.51 -18.95
N GLY A 102 6.92 6.40 -17.63
CA GLY A 102 5.83 6.46 -16.66
C GLY A 102 5.11 5.12 -16.38
N ILE A 103 5.42 4.03 -17.08
CA ILE A 103 4.82 2.71 -16.84
C ILE A 103 5.77 1.83 -16.03
N GLY A 104 5.49 1.68 -14.73
CA GLY A 104 6.19 0.74 -13.84
C GLY A 104 5.64 -0.68 -13.90
N ALA A 105 6.32 -1.63 -13.25
CA ALA A 105 5.95 -3.06 -13.25
C ALA A 105 4.52 -3.34 -12.75
N ILE A 106 4.05 -2.60 -11.74
CA ILE A 106 2.68 -2.72 -11.21
C ILE A 106 1.67 -2.26 -12.27
N THR A 107 1.93 -1.13 -12.93
CA THR A 107 1.08 -0.60 -14.00
C THR A 107 1.07 -1.54 -15.21
N ALA A 108 2.24 -2.06 -15.62
CA ALA A 108 2.34 -3.07 -16.67
C ALA A 108 1.55 -4.35 -16.34
N ALA A 109 1.66 -4.84 -15.10
CA ALA A 109 0.88 -5.99 -14.63
C ALA A 109 -0.63 -5.71 -14.65
N THR A 110 -1.02 -4.49 -14.33
CA THR A 110 -2.41 -4.05 -14.30
C THR A 110 -2.99 -3.96 -15.71
N ILE A 111 -2.26 -3.33 -16.65
CA ILE A 111 -2.65 -3.25 -18.06
C ILE A 111 -2.84 -4.66 -18.63
N LYS A 112 -1.86 -5.55 -18.43
CA LYS A 112 -1.96 -6.94 -18.89
C LYS A 112 -3.11 -7.72 -18.24
N ALA A 113 -3.44 -7.43 -16.98
CA ALA A 113 -4.56 -8.08 -16.31
C ALA A 113 -5.94 -7.56 -16.76
N LEU A 114 -6.04 -6.30 -17.18
CA LEU A 114 -7.27 -5.65 -17.62
C LEU A 114 -7.51 -5.75 -19.13
N VAL A 115 -6.46 -6.03 -19.91
CA VAL A 115 -6.50 -6.18 -21.36
C VAL A 115 -6.03 -7.59 -21.74
N PRO A 116 -6.93 -8.60 -21.69
CA PRO A 116 -6.57 -9.98 -22.00
C PRO A 116 -6.28 -10.19 -23.50
N ASP A 117 -6.93 -9.43 -24.38
CA ASP A 117 -6.71 -9.44 -25.82
C ASP A 117 -6.56 -8.01 -26.37
N PRO A 118 -5.32 -7.53 -26.53
CA PRO A 118 -5.04 -6.24 -27.18
C PRO A 118 -5.47 -6.21 -28.66
N GLY A 119 -5.57 -7.37 -29.32
CA GLY A 119 -5.98 -7.48 -30.72
C GLY A 119 -7.46 -7.20 -30.95
N GLY A 120 -8.27 -7.23 -29.89
CA GLY A 120 -9.69 -6.87 -29.92
C GLY A 120 -9.96 -5.36 -30.04
N PHE A 121 -8.94 -4.51 -29.86
CA PHE A 121 -9.09 -3.06 -30.03
C PHE A 121 -8.98 -2.67 -31.52
N LYS A 122 -10.01 -2.00 -32.04
CA LYS A 122 -10.07 -1.53 -33.44
C LYS A 122 -8.96 -0.51 -33.77
N SER A 123 -8.53 0.27 -32.78
CA SER A 123 -7.51 1.31 -32.90
C SER A 123 -7.00 1.67 -31.52
N SER A 124 -5.77 2.17 -31.40
CA SER A 124 -5.24 2.77 -30.17
C SER A 124 -5.83 4.16 -29.85
N ARG A 125 -6.70 4.69 -30.72
CA ARG A 125 -7.35 6.00 -30.57
C ARG A 125 -8.89 5.94 -30.44
N HIS A 126 -9.50 4.76 -30.46
CA HIS A 126 -10.96 4.57 -30.44
C HIS A 126 -11.38 3.41 -29.55
#